data_AF-A0A6M3L1K7-F1
#
_entry.id   AF-A0A6M3L1K7-F1
#
_cell.length_a   1.000
_cell.length_b   1.000
_cell.length_c   1.000
_cell.angle_alpha   90.00
_cell.angle_beta   90.00
_cell.angle_gamma   90.00
#
_symmetry.space_group_name_H-M   'P 1'
#
loop_
_entity.id
_entity.type
_entity.pdbx_description
1 polymer ?
#
loop_
_entity_poly.entity_id
_entity_poly.type
_entity_poly.pdbx_seq_one_letter_code
_entity_poly.pdbx_strand_id
1 'polypeptide(L)' 'MRLNWNNLTKDERATYMRLQMSPQGGYDRSGYLPRDCGECGACGQPMLGCGWCSSCYQEWKQLRDKLEKVE' A
#
# COMPACT_ATOMS: atom_id res chain seq x y z
N MET A 1 -9.62 7.67 17.59
CA MET A 1 -8.44 8.15 16.83
C MET A 1 -8.91 9.22 15.86
N ARG A 2 -8.37 10.45 15.91
CA ARG A 2 -8.66 11.49 14.92
C ARG A 2 -7.56 11.47 13.87
N LEU A 3 -7.94 11.34 12.60
CA LEU A 3 -7.03 11.43 11.47
C LEU A 3 -6.81 12.92 11.15
N ASN A 4 -5.56 13.39 11.23
CA ASN A 4 -5.21 14.76 10.88
C ASN A 4 -4.62 14.81 9.47
N TRP A 5 -5.49 15.11 8.50
CA TRP A 5 -5.08 15.23 7.10
C TRP A 5 -4.12 16.40 6.87
N ASN A 6 -4.10 17.43 7.73
CA ASN A 6 -3.20 18.58 7.59
C ASN A 6 -1.72 18.23 7.73
N ASN A 7 -1.40 17.07 8.31
CA ASN A 7 -0.03 16.60 8.46
C ASN A 7 0.57 16.05 7.17
N LEU A 8 -0.25 15.76 6.15
CA LEU A 8 0.20 15.26 4.86
C LEU A 8 0.15 16.36 3.82
N THR A 9 1.22 16.44 3.02
CA THR A 9 1.26 17.24 1.81
C THR A 9 0.28 16.71 0.76
N LYS A 10 -0.02 17.51 -0.27
CA LYS A 10 -0.95 17.11 -1.34
C LYS A 10 -0.52 15.81 -2.04
N ASP A 11 0.79 15.66 -2.26
CA ASP A 11 1.37 14.48 -2.91
C ASP A 11 1.27 13.24 -2.00
N GLU A 12 1.60 13.38 -0.72
CA GLU A 12 1.46 12.32 0.28
C GLU A 12 0.01 11.87 0.46
N ARG A 13 -0.96 12.79 0.42
CA ARG A 13 -2.39 12.45 0.45
C ARG A 13 -2.79 11.65 -0.78
N ALA A 14 -2.33 12.07 -1.96
CA ALA A 14 -2.60 11.35 -3.20
C ALA A 14 -2.02 9.93 -3.15
N THR A 15 -0.78 9.80 -2.67
CA THR A 15 -0.12 8.50 -2.48
C THR A 15 -0.84 7.63 -1.46
N TYR A 16 -1.24 8.19 -0.32
CA TYR A 16 -2.00 7.48 0.71
C TYR A 16 -3.33 6.95 0.15
N MET A 17 -4.08 7.78 -0.60
CA MET A 17 -5.32 7.37 -1.24
C MET A 17 -5.09 6.31 -2.31
N ARG A 18 -4.05 6.46 -3.14
CA ARG A 18 -3.66 5.47 -4.16
C ARG A 18 -3.37 4.12 -3.54
N LEU A 19 -2.60 4.09 -2.45
CA LEU A 19 -2.32 2.87 -1.70
C LEU A 19 -3.61 2.30 -1.12
N GLN A 20 -4.44 3.10 -0.43
CA GLN A 20 -5.66 2.62 0.20
C GLN A 20 -6.71 2.08 -0.80
N MET A 21 -6.79 2.65 -2.00
CA MET A 21 -7.68 2.21 -3.08
C MET A 21 -7.09 1.11 -3.96
N SER A 22 -5.81 0.79 -3.79
CA SER A 22 -5.19 -0.26 -4.58
C SER A 22 -5.87 -1.60 -4.29
N PRO A 23 -6.08 -2.44 -5.31
CA PRO A 23 -6.60 -3.78 -5.08
C PRO A 23 -5.67 -4.47 -4.08
N GLN A 24 -6.22 -5.18 -3.10
CA GLN A 24 -5.42 -6.12 -2.32
C GLN A 24 -4.99 -7.20 -3.32
N GLY A 25 -3.75 -7.10 -3.82
CA GLY A 25 -3.21 -7.99 -4.83
C GLY A 25 -3.49 -9.43 -4.43
N GLY A 26 -4.26 -10.15 -5.23
CA GLY A 26 -4.53 -11.55 -4.95
C GLY A 26 -3.29 -12.39 -5.24
N TYR A 27 -3.30 -13.64 -4.78
CA TYR A 27 -2.44 -14.65 -5.41
C TYR A 27 -2.73 -14.63 -6.90
N ASP A 28 -1.68 -14.56 -7.70
CA ASP A 28 -1.84 -14.50 -9.14
C ASP A 28 -2.55 -15.78 -9.58
N ARG A 29 -3.77 -15.62 -10.11
CA ARG A 29 -4.49 -16.70 -10.79
C ARG A 29 -4.04 -16.82 -12.24
N SER A 30 -3.18 -15.92 -12.71
CA SER A 30 -2.49 -16.08 -13.98
C SER A 30 -1.54 -17.26 -13.81
N GLY A 31 -1.68 -18.29 -14.64
CA GLY A 31 -0.93 -19.55 -14.50
C GLY A 31 0.58 -19.45 -14.73
N TYR A 32 1.16 -18.25 -14.65
CA TYR A 32 2.55 -17.92 -14.94
C TYR A 32 3.40 -17.69 -13.68
N LEU A 33 2.79 -17.37 -12.53
CA LEU A 33 3.52 -17.23 -11.27
C LEU A 33 3.37 -18.48 -10.39
N PRO A 34 4.43 -18.88 -9.66
CA PRO A 34 4.33 -19.89 -8.61
C PRO A 34 3.23 -19.52 -7.61
N ARG A 35 2.59 -20.51 -7.00
CA ARG A 35 1.47 -20.28 -6.04
C ARG A 35 1.85 -19.38 -4.86
N ASP A 36 3.13 -19.32 -4.52
CA ASP A 36 3.66 -18.51 -3.43
C ASP A 36 4.06 -17.10 -3.85
N CYS A 37 3.92 -16.76 -5.14
CA CYS A 37 4.21 -15.46 -5.71
C CYS A 37 2.92 -14.77 -6.16
N GLY A 38 2.90 -13.45 -6.00
CA GLY A 38 1.83 -12.59 -6.48
C GLY A 38 2.38 -11.24 -6.89
N GLU A 39 1.52 -10.35 -7.36
CA GLU A 39 1.89 -8.99 -7.70
C GLU A 39 1.41 -8.03 -6.60
N CYS A 40 2.24 -7.04 -6.29
CA CYS A 40 1.85 -5.96 -5.41
C CYS A 40 0.69 -5.19 -6.04
N GLY A 41 -0.45 -5.14 -5.36
CA GLY A 41 -1.64 -4.47 -5.90
C GLY A 41 -1.48 -2.96 -6.09
N ALA A 42 -0.45 -2.35 -5.46
CA ALA A 42 -0.17 -0.93 -5.59
C ALA A 42 0.83 -0.58 -6.71
N CYS A 43 1.88 -1.38 -6.93
CA CYS A 43 2.94 -1.05 -7.89
C CYS A 43 3.14 -2.10 -8.99
N GLY A 44 2.41 -3.22 -8.95
CA GLY A 44 2.52 -4.32 -9.90
C GLY A 44 3.83 -5.10 -9.82
N GLN A 45 4.68 -4.84 -8.81
CA GLN A 45 5.93 -5.58 -8.67
C GLN A 45 5.68 -7.01 -8.18
N PRO A 46 6.38 -8.00 -8.74
CA PRO A 46 6.31 -9.36 -8.25
C PRO A 46 6.86 -9.43 -6.82
N MET A 47 6.15 -10.15 -5.96
CA MET A 47 6.48 -10.33 -4.55
C MET A 47 6.10 -11.74 -4.11
N LEU A 48 6.71 -12.20 -3.02
CA LEU A 48 6.25 -13.39 -2.33
C LEU A 48 4.96 -13.06 -1.56
N GLY A 49 3.94 -13.89 -1.71
CA GLY A 49 2.62 -13.72 -1.09
C GLY A 49 1.68 -12.82 -1.88
N CYS A 50 0.77 -12.15 -1.15
CA CYS A 50 -0.32 -11.36 -1.71
C CYS A 50 -0.44 -9.99 -1.00
N GLY A 51 -1.09 -9.02 -1.63
CA GLY A 51 -1.38 -7.69 -1.08
C GLY A 51 -0.41 -6.62 -1.55
N TRP A 52 0.42 -6.11 -0.64
CA TRP A 52 1.41 -5.07 -0.92
C TRP A 52 2.82 -5.57 -0.68
N CYS A 53 3.76 -5.14 -1.52
CA CYS A 53 5.17 -5.36 -1.28
C CYS A 53 5.61 -4.57 -0.03
N SER A 54 6.73 -5.01 0.57
CA SER A 54 7.28 -4.38 1.79
C SER A 54 7.43 -2.87 1.65
N SER A 55 7.84 -2.39 0.47
CA SER A 55 8.00 -0.96 0.20
C SER A 55 6.68 -0.19 0.24
N CYS A 56 5.65 -0.68 -0.48
CA CYS A 56 4.33 -0.02 -0.49
C CYS A 56 3.64 -0.10 0.88
N TYR A 57 3.83 -1.20 1.60
CA TYR A 57 3.35 -1.32 2.99
C TYR A 57 4.05 -0.34 3.93
N GLN A 58 5.37 -0.21 3.82
CA GLN A 58 6.15 0.70 4.64
C GLN A 58 5.78 2.18 4.34
N GLU A 59 5.60 2.52 3.07
CA GLU A 59 5.15 3.86 2.65
C GLU A 59 3.77 4.18 3.22
N TRP A 60 2.80 3.27 3.08
CA TRP A 60 1.48 3.44 3.69
C TRP A 60 1.56 3.59 5.21
N LYS A 61 2.39 2.78 5.89
CA LYS A 61 2.57 2.84 7.33
C LYS A 61 3.13 4.18 7.78
N GLN A 62 4.10 4.74 7.05
CA GLN A 62 4.67 6.06 7.36
C GLN A 62 3.64 7.18 7.18
N LEU A 63 2.87 7.14 6.08
CA LEU A 63 1.81 8.10 5.83
C LEU A 63 0.68 8.01 6.86
N ARG A 64 0.35 6.79 7.28
CA ARG A 64 -0.60 6.54 8.36
C ARG A 64 -0.12 7.06 9.71
N ASP A 65 1.14 6.84 10.07
CA ASP A 65 1.74 7.38 11.31
C ASP A 65 1.67 8.91 11.32
N LYS A 66 1.97 9.57 10.20
CA LYS A 66 1.80 11.03 10.05
C LYS A 66 0.35 11.48 10.21
N LEU A 67 -0.60 10.71 9.67
CA LEU A 67 -2.05 10.96 9.80
C LEU A 67 -2.54 10.81 11.26
N GLU A 68 -1.96 9.89 12.02
CA GLU A 68 -2.37 9.57 13.39
C GLU A 68 -1.63 10.43 14.45
N LYS A 69 -0.53 11.11 14.08
CA LYS A 69 0.13 12.10 14.94
C LYS A 69 -0.77 13.31 15.18
N VAL A 70 -1.36 13.37 16.36
CA VAL A 70 -2.03 14.56 16.87
C VAL A 70 -1.04 15.22 17.81
N GLU A 71 -0.36 16.26 17.34
CA GLU A 71 0.35 17.22 18.19
C GLU A 71 -0.66 18.16 18.87
#